data_AF-A0A3S3V3X1-F1
#
_entry.id   AF-A0A3S3V3X1-F1
#
_cell.length_a   1.000
_cell.length_b   1.000
_cell.length_c   1.000
_cell.angle_alpha   90.00
_cell.angle_beta   90.00
_cell.angle_gamma   90.00
#
_symmetry.space_group_name_H-M   'P 1'
#
loop_
_entity.id
_entity.type
_entity.pdbx_description
1 polymer ?
#
loop_
_entity_poly.entity_id
_entity_poly.type
_entity_poly.pdbx_seq_one_letter_code
_entity_poly.pdbx_strand_id
1 'polypeptide(L)'
;MAAMTADEISAIENRHPQIFQRPAYKRFWPLLLVAGTVLYLGYALWFFSLPLVLRESHWERLPLFLSQWISYDLQPEFRLDQPEITPKYPRFSALGENPDPDWVIKNADGTYTVQIDGDAKSVTFDKTKETITANGLTVPIALTGGKPVVTGPVPDWVTVHDDEIVAKLGFAGEVRVTVDRVKVRKRFLGWANFVFDTRSPFFGKPYSEVISLIVSGPELKPGTSNLALAADNFWNNAQWQHGDVWTKLLQTIVMAFLGTLLGGIVAFPLAFFAARNITPSGVLSQVLKRFFDFMRSVDMLIWALFFTRAFGPGPLAGSAAIFFTEIGTLGKTYS
;
A
#
# COMPACT_ATOMS: atom_id res chain seq x y z
N MET A 1 4.20 52.20 -39.63
CA MET A 1 5.32 51.25 -39.83
C MET A 1 5.40 50.96 -41.32
N ALA A 2 6.45 51.43 -41.99
CA ALA A 2 6.61 51.20 -43.42
C ALA A 2 6.84 49.70 -43.67
N ALA A 3 6.09 49.12 -44.61
CA ALA A 3 6.30 47.76 -45.05
C ALA A 3 7.63 47.69 -45.80
N MET A 4 8.52 46.77 -45.41
CA MET A 4 9.80 46.55 -46.08
C MET A 4 9.59 46.12 -47.52
N THR A 5 10.41 46.64 -48.42
CA THR A 5 10.40 46.31 -49.84
C THR A 5 11.11 44.97 -50.10
N ALA A 6 10.80 44.32 -51.22
CA ALA A 6 11.38 43.01 -51.57
C ALA A 6 12.92 43.04 -51.63
N ASP A 7 13.49 44.14 -52.11
CA ASP A 7 14.94 44.31 -52.21
C ASP A 7 15.61 44.45 -50.83
N GLU A 8 14.95 45.12 -49.88
CA GLU A 8 15.44 45.21 -48.49
C GLU A 8 15.42 43.85 -47.80
N ILE A 9 14.40 43.02 -48.07
CA ILE A 9 14.29 41.65 -47.55
C ILE A 9 15.43 40.78 -48.11
N SER A 10 15.66 40.80 -49.42
CA SER A 10 16.77 40.04 -50.04
C SER A 10 18.15 40.53 -49.59
N ALA A 11 18.33 41.83 -49.37
CA ALA A 11 19.57 42.38 -48.82
C ALA A 11 19.86 41.89 -47.39
N ILE A 12 18.82 41.76 -46.56
CA ILE A 12 18.93 41.23 -45.19
C ILE A 12 19.17 39.72 -45.20
N GLU A 13 18.53 38.98 -46.10
CA GLU A 13 18.73 37.55 -46.28
C GLU A 13 20.20 37.22 -46.68
N ASN A 14 20.76 37.99 -47.62
CA ASN A 14 22.16 37.85 -48.03
C ASN A 14 23.16 38.28 -46.94
N ARG A 15 22.77 39.20 -46.05
CA ARG A 15 23.62 39.66 -44.94
C ARG A 15 23.61 38.69 -43.75
N HIS A 16 22.53 37.93 -43.57
CA HIS A 16 22.39 36.95 -42.49
C HIS A 16 21.94 35.56 -42.99
N PRO A 17 22.69 34.91 -43.90
CA PRO A 17 22.29 33.64 -44.50
C PRO A 17 22.12 32.52 -43.47
N GLN A 18 22.81 32.61 -42.34
CA GLN A 18 22.74 31.64 -41.23
C GLN A 18 21.38 31.64 -40.50
N ILE A 19 20.61 32.72 -40.59
CA ILE A 19 19.29 32.85 -39.95
C ILE A 19 18.20 32.27 -40.86
N PHE A 20 18.29 32.52 -42.17
CA PHE A 20 17.25 32.17 -43.15
C PHE A 20 17.49 30.82 -43.86
N GLN A 21 18.75 30.41 -44.05
CA GLN A 21 19.12 29.14 -44.68
C GLN A 21 19.56 28.11 -43.64
N ARG A 22 18.72 27.89 -42.62
CA ARG A 22 18.96 26.78 -41.68
C ARG A 22 18.74 25.45 -42.41
N PRO A 23 19.66 24.48 -42.29
CA PRO A 23 19.50 23.20 -42.95
C PRO A 23 18.23 22.50 -42.46
N ALA A 24 17.53 21.80 -43.37
CA ALA A 24 16.18 21.27 -43.13
C ALA A 24 16.05 20.46 -41.83
N TYR A 25 17.09 19.69 -41.46
CA TYR A 25 17.10 18.93 -40.21
C TYR A 25 17.01 19.82 -38.95
N LYS A 26 17.63 21.01 -38.92
CA LYS A 26 17.52 21.96 -37.79
C LYS A 26 16.16 22.67 -37.77
N ARG A 27 15.55 22.86 -38.94
CA ARG A 27 14.23 23.48 -39.07
C ARG A 27 13.11 22.54 -38.62
N PHE A 28 13.22 21.24 -38.94
CA PHE A 28 12.22 20.22 -38.61
C PHE A 28 12.58 19.36 -37.40
N TRP A 29 13.71 19.62 -36.74
CA TRP A 29 14.17 18.87 -35.55
C TRP A 29 13.07 18.70 -34.48
N PRO A 30 12.28 19.74 -34.12
CA PRO A 30 11.21 19.56 -33.13
C PRO A 30 10.12 18.60 -33.61
N LEU A 31 9.76 18.62 -34.91
CA LEU A 31 8.77 17.70 -35.47
C LEU A 31 9.31 16.26 -35.51
N LEU A 32 10.60 16.09 -35.84
CA LEU A 32 11.25 14.78 -35.83
C LEU A 32 11.32 14.20 -34.41
N LEU A 33 11.59 15.04 -33.40
CA LEU A 33 11.54 14.63 -32.00
C LEU A 33 10.13 14.18 -31.60
N VAL A 34 9.10 14.97 -31.92
CA VAL A 34 7.70 14.60 -31.63
C VAL A 34 7.33 13.29 -32.34
N ALA A 35 7.66 13.15 -33.62
CA ALA A 35 7.43 11.93 -34.38
C ALA A 35 8.15 10.73 -33.76
N GLY A 36 9.41 10.89 -33.35
CA GLY A 36 10.18 9.88 -32.65
C GLY A 36 9.57 9.50 -31.30
N THR A 37 9.08 10.47 -30.52
CA THR A 37 8.36 10.21 -29.26
C THR A 37 7.07 9.45 -29.50
N VAL A 38 6.27 9.84 -30.50
CA VAL A 38 5.02 9.12 -30.84
C VAL A 38 5.31 7.69 -31.30
N LEU A 39 6.34 7.49 -32.14
CA LEU A 39 6.77 6.16 -32.56
C LEU A 39 7.25 5.32 -31.37
N TYR A 40 8.02 5.91 -30.47
CA TYR A 40 8.49 5.23 -29.25
C TYR A 40 7.32 4.88 -28.33
N LEU A 41 6.35 5.76 -28.14
CA LEU A 41 5.15 5.47 -27.36
C LEU A 41 4.30 4.37 -27.99
N GLY A 42 4.15 4.38 -29.32
CA GLY A 42 3.50 3.29 -30.06
C GLY A 42 4.23 1.97 -29.89
N TYR A 43 5.55 1.98 -30.01
CA TYR A 43 6.39 0.81 -29.73
C TYR A 43 6.25 0.33 -28.29
N ALA A 44 6.27 1.22 -27.30
CA ALA A 44 6.11 0.87 -25.89
C ALA A 44 4.73 0.26 -25.60
N LEU A 45 3.66 0.84 -26.16
CA LEU A 45 2.29 0.31 -26.05
C LEU A 45 2.18 -1.12 -26.59
N TRP A 46 2.85 -1.37 -27.73
CA TRP A 46 2.93 -2.70 -28.33
C TRP A 46 3.83 -3.66 -27.53
N PHE A 47 5.04 -3.23 -27.17
CA PHE A 47 6.05 -4.03 -26.46
C PHE A 47 5.55 -4.52 -25.11
N PHE A 48 4.89 -3.64 -24.35
CA PHE A 48 4.27 -3.99 -23.07
C PHE A 48 2.86 -4.60 -23.22
N SER A 49 2.37 -4.78 -24.44
CA SER A 49 1.03 -5.33 -24.72
C SER A 49 -0.07 -4.63 -23.90
N LEU A 50 0.04 -3.31 -23.71
CA LEU A 50 -0.83 -2.55 -22.82
C LEU A 50 -2.33 -2.73 -23.12
N PRO A 51 -2.79 -2.80 -24.39
CA PRO A 51 -4.20 -3.09 -24.68
C PRO A 51 -4.67 -4.45 -24.17
N LEU A 52 -3.80 -5.48 -24.22
CA LEU A 52 -4.10 -6.81 -23.71
C LEU A 52 -4.18 -6.79 -22.18
N VAL A 53 -3.19 -6.18 -21.53
CA VAL A 53 -3.16 -6.01 -20.07
C VAL A 53 -4.42 -5.30 -19.58
N LEU A 54 -4.83 -4.21 -20.24
CA LEU A 54 -6.04 -3.47 -19.86
C LEU A 54 -7.31 -4.31 -20.02
N ARG A 55 -7.38 -5.20 -21.01
CA ARG A 55 -8.53 -6.10 -21.25
C ARG A 55 -8.59 -7.27 -20.28
N GLU A 56 -7.43 -7.84 -19.92
CA GLU A 56 -7.32 -8.97 -18.99
C GLU A 56 -7.29 -8.52 -17.51
N SER A 57 -7.17 -7.22 -17.27
CA SER A 57 -7.19 -6.66 -15.92
C SER A 57 -8.55 -6.86 -15.25
N HIS A 58 -8.51 -7.42 -14.05
CA HIS A 58 -9.68 -7.62 -13.19
C HIS A 58 -10.07 -6.32 -12.47
N TRP A 59 -10.62 -5.36 -13.21
CA TRP A 59 -11.05 -4.05 -12.68
C TRP A 59 -12.12 -4.16 -11.59
N GLU A 60 -12.88 -5.25 -11.58
CA GLU A 60 -13.83 -5.60 -10.53
C GLU A 60 -13.18 -5.78 -9.14
N ARG A 61 -11.86 -6.02 -9.08
CA ARG A 61 -11.11 -6.12 -7.82
C ARG A 61 -10.65 -4.77 -7.27
N LEU A 62 -10.59 -3.73 -8.10
CA LEU A 62 -10.14 -2.42 -7.66
C LEU A 62 -11.01 -1.84 -6.53
N PRO A 63 -12.35 -1.89 -6.60
CA PRO A 63 -13.19 -1.45 -5.47
C PRO A 63 -12.93 -2.26 -4.19
N LEU A 64 -12.66 -3.57 -4.30
CA LEU A 64 -12.31 -4.40 -3.14
C LEU A 64 -11.01 -3.93 -2.51
N PHE A 65 -9.98 -3.67 -3.32
CA PHE A 65 -8.70 -3.17 -2.84
C PHE A 65 -8.83 -1.80 -2.17
N LEU A 66 -9.55 -0.86 -2.79
CA LEU A 66 -9.81 0.45 -2.20
C LEU A 66 -10.60 0.35 -0.89
N SER A 67 -11.56 -0.59 -0.81
CA SER A 67 -12.31 -0.80 0.44
C SER A 67 -11.41 -1.29 1.57
N GLN A 68 -10.43 -2.15 1.29
CA GLN A 68 -9.49 -2.67 2.29
C GLN A 68 -8.56 -1.60 2.87
N TRP A 69 -8.37 -0.46 2.18
CA TRP A 69 -7.54 0.62 2.70
C TRP A 69 -8.19 1.36 3.87
N ILE A 70 -9.53 1.43 3.86
CA ILE A 70 -10.33 2.22 4.80
C ILE A 70 -11.20 1.34 5.70
N SER A 71 -11.05 0.02 5.63
CA SER A 71 -11.88 -0.92 6.39
C SER A 71 -11.08 -2.12 6.84
N TYR A 72 -11.59 -2.77 7.88
CA TYR A 72 -11.13 -4.08 8.32
C TYR A 72 -12.31 -5.03 8.39
N ASP A 73 -12.06 -6.34 8.36
CA ASP A 73 -13.07 -7.36 8.42
C ASP A 73 -12.85 -8.34 9.57
N LEU A 74 -13.97 -8.80 10.15
CA LEU A 74 -14.00 -9.85 11.15
C LEU A 74 -14.72 -11.06 10.56
N GLN A 75 -14.12 -12.23 10.74
CA GLN A 75 -14.58 -13.48 10.13
C GLN A 75 -14.81 -14.56 11.19
N PRO A 76 -15.86 -14.48 12.03
CA PRO A 76 -16.27 -15.61 12.84
C PRO A 76 -16.70 -16.80 11.98
N GLU A 77 -16.28 -17.99 12.41
CA GLU A 77 -16.65 -19.28 11.85
C GLU A 77 -17.47 -20.06 12.88
N PHE A 78 -18.68 -20.47 12.51
CA PHE A 78 -19.57 -21.25 13.34
C PHE A 78 -19.64 -22.66 12.78
N ARG A 79 -19.21 -23.64 13.55
CA ARG A 79 -19.26 -25.05 13.14
C ARG A 79 -20.57 -25.70 13.58
N LEU A 80 -21.25 -26.34 12.64
CA LEU A 80 -22.54 -27.01 12.85
C LEU A 80 -22.39 -28.51 13.15
N ASP A 81 -21.20 -29.07 12.90
CA ASP A 81 -20.89 -30.49 13.08
C ASP A 81 -20.65 -30.91 14.54
N GLN A 82 -20.62 -29.95 15.47
CA GLN A 82 -20.38 -30.19 16.90
C GLN A 82 -21.68 -30.31 17.72
N PRO A 83 -21.62 -30.90 18.93
CA PRO A 83 -22.78 -30.99 19.83
C PRO A 83 -23.34 -29.62 20.22
N GLU A 84 -22.49 -28.60 20.30
CA GLU A 84 -22.86 -27.21 20.52
C GLU A 84 -22.22 -26.33 19.43
N ILE A 85 -22.95 -25.33 18.95
CA ILE A 85 -22.43 -24.36 17.98
C ILE A 85 -21.50 -23.41 18.74
N THR A 86 -20.19 -23.50 18.49
CA THR A 86 -19.20 -22.62 19.11
C THR A 86 -18.63 -21.64 18.09
N PRO A 87 -18.68 -20.31 18.34
CA PRO A 87 -18.06 -19.34 17.47
C PRO A 87 -16.53 -19.44 17.58
N LYS A 88 -15.86 -19.66 16.45
CA LYS A 88 -14.40 -19.65 16.34
C LYS A 88 -13.95 -18.38 15.64
N TYR A 89 -12.98 -17.69 16.22
CA TYR A 89 -12.38 -16.50 15.64
C TYR A 89 -10.95 -16.80 15.15
N PRO A 90 -10.43 -16.02 14.19
CA PRO A 90 -9.04 -16.14 13.76
C PRO A 90 -8.08 -15.93 14.93
N ARG A 91 -6.90 -16.58 14.89
CA ARG A 91 -5.87 -16.51 15.95
C ARG A 91 -5.46 -15.08 16.30
N PHE A 92 -5.46 -14.18 15.31
CA PHE A 92 -5.15 -12.75 15.47
C PHE A 92 -6.39 -11.89 15.24
N SER A 93 -7.49 -12.22 15.92
CA SER A 93 -8.73 -11.45 15.84
C SER A 93 -8.55 -10.05 16.43
N ALA A 94 -9.14 -9.03 15.79
CA ALA A 94 -9.14 -7.69 16.36
C ALA A 94 -9.99 -7.58 17.64
N LEU A 95 -10.82 -8.59 17.94
CA LEU A 95 -11.67 -8.65 19.12
C LEU A 95 -10.97 -9.21 20.38
N GLY A 96 -9.73 -9.72 20.28
CA GLY A 96 -8.99 -10.29 21.40
C GLY A 96 -9.20 -11.80 21.59
N GLU A 97 -8.82 -12.30 22.78
CA GLU A 97 -8.75 -13.75 23.09
C GLU A 97 -10.11 -14.38 23.44
N ASN A 98 -11.01 -13.63 24.07
CA ASN A 98 -12.38 -14.08 24.38
C ASN A 98 -13.42 -13.10 23.81
N PRO A 99 -13.62 -13.12 22.48
CA PRO A 99 -14.51 -12.18 21.80
C PRO A 99 -15.98 -12.49 22.04
N ASP A 100 -16.70 -11.55 22.64
CA ASP A 100 -18.16 -11.57 22.81
C ASP A 100 -18.77 -10.30 22.18
N PRO A 101 -18.83 -10.23 20.84
CA PRO A 101 -19.39 -9.08 20.16
C PRO A 101 -20.92 -9.00 20.33
N ASP A 102 -21.42 -7.79 20.55
CA ASP A 102 -22.85 -7.46 20.63
C ASP A 102 -23.67 -7.90 19.41
N TRP A 103 -23.03 -8.02 18.25
CA TRP A 103 -23.65 -8.44 17.00
C TRP A 103 -23.70 -9.96 16.77
N VAL A 104 -23.23 -10.79 17.70
CA VAL A 104 -23.40 -12.26 17.68
C VAL A 104 -24.28 -12.65 18.86
N ILE A 105 -25.55 -12.96 18.58
CA ILE A 105 -26.57 -13.18 19.60
C ILE A 105 -26.94 -14.66 19.64
N LYS A 106 -26.82 -15.28 20.81
CA LYS A 106 -27.38 -16.62 21.09
C LYS A 106 -28.82 -16.44 21.58
N ASN A 107 -29.80 -16.86 20.78
CA ASN A 107 -31.22 -16.74 21.13
C ASN A 107 -31.62 -17.79 22.18
N ALA A 108 -32.70 -17.53 22.92
CA ALA A 108 -33.23 -18.46 23.93
C ALA A 108 -33.60 -19.84 23.35
N ASP A 109 -33.98 -19.88 22.07
CA ASP A 109 -34.36 -21.10 21.35
C ASP A 109 -33.15 -21.94 20.90
N GLY A 110 -31.92 -21.52 21.23
CA GLY A 110 -30.68 -22.21 20.85
C GLY A 110 -30.12 -21.83 19.48
N THR A 111 -30.83 -20.98 18.72
CA THR A 111 -30.38 -20.46 17.42
C THR A 111 -29.36 -19.32 17.59
N TYR A 112 -28.51 -19.12 16.58
CA TYR A 112 -27.56 -18.02 16.55
C TYR A 112 -28.00 -16.98 15.53
N THR A 113 -28.05 -15.71 15.92
CA THR A 113 -28.28 -14.57 15.03
C THR A 113 -27.01 -13.72 14.95
N VAL A 114 -26.51 -13.52 13.74
CA VAL A 114 -25.37 -12.63 13.49
C VAL A 114 -25.87 -11.40 12.72
N GLN A 115 -25.81 -10.24 13.37
CA GLN A 115 -26.22 -8.96 12.80
C GLN A 115 -25.06 -8.29 12.07
N ILE A 116 -25.15 -8.21 10.75
CA ILE A 116 -24.08 -7.66 9.91
C ILE A 116 -24.28 -6.16 9.73
N ASP A 117 -25.54 -5.74 9.56
CA ASP A 117 -25.95 -4.33 9.47
C ASP A 117 -27.32 -4.15 10.13
N GLY A 118 -27.34 -4.32 11.46
CA GLY A 118 -28.58 -4.39 12.25
C GLY A 118 -29.49 -5.55 11.81
N ASP A 119 -30.80 -5.39 12.05
CA ASP A 119 -31.80 -6.41 11.68
C ASP A 119 -32.06 -6.47 10.16
N ALA A 120 -31.73 -5.40 9.44
CA ALA A 120 -31.94 -5.31 7.99
C ALA A 120 -31.01 -6.23 7.18
N LYS A 121 -29.81 -6.55 7.71
CA LYS A 121 -28.89 -7.55 7.16
C LYS A 121 -28.37 -8.44 8.29
N SER A 122 -29.00 -9.59 8.45
CA SER A 122 -28.71 -10.55 9.50
C SER A 122 -28.77 -11.97 8.97
N VAL A 123 -28.07 -12.88 9.63
CA VAL A 123 -28.19 -14.31 9.40
C VAL A 123 -28.56 -14.99 10.69
N THR A 124 -29.67 -15.73 10.67
CA THR A 124 -30.09 -16.57 11.79
C THR A 124 -29.97 -18.02 11.37
N PHE A 125 -29.27 -18.82 12.15
CA PHE A 125 -29.02 -20.21 11.82
C PHE A 125 -29.14 -21.13 13.03
N ASP A 126 -29.52 -22.36 12.72
CA ASP A 126 -29.54 -23.52 13.58
C ASP A 126 -28.89 -24.70 12.82
N LYS A 127 -28.72 -25.85 13.46
CA LYS A 127 -28.12 -27.05 12.86
C LYS A 127 -28.85 -27.60 11.65
N THR A 128 -30.13 -27.25 11.47
CA THR A 128 -30.99 -27.84 10.43
C THR A 128 -31.49 -26.82 9.41
N LYS A 129 -31.58 -25.55 9.80
CA LYS A 129 -32.14 -24.47 8.99
C LYS A 129 -31.33 -23.21 9.20
N GLU A 130 -31.13 -22.50 8.10
CA GLU A 130 -30.53 -21.18 8.12
C GLU A 130 -31.44 -20.21 7.40
N THR A 131 -31.40 -18.95 7.81
CA THR A 131 -32.26 -17.90 7.29
C THR A 131 -31.42 -16.65 7.15
N ILE A 132 -31.17 -16.24 5.91
CA ILE A 132 -30.44 -15.01 5.62
C ILE A 132 -31.46 -13.93 5.31
N THR A 133 -31.47 -12.87 6.10
CA THR A 133 -32.30 -11.68 5.85
C THR A 133 -31.42 -10.56 5.34
N ALA A 134 -31.72 -10.04 4.15
CA ALA A 134 -31.03 -8.89 3.59
C ALA A 134 -31.94 -8.08 2.67
N ASN A 135 -31.86 -6.76 2.73
CA ASN A 135 -32.59 -5.84 1.86
C ASN A 135 -34.13 -6.06 1.89
N GLY A 136 -34.67 -6.44 3.05
CA GLY A 136 -36.10 -6.74 3.22
C GLY A 136 -36.57 -8.08 2.64
N LEU A 137 -35.64 -8.92 2.16
CA LEU A 137 -35.92 -10.28 1.69
C LEU A 137 -35.29 -11.29 2.65
N THR A 138 -36.05 -12.34 2.96
CA THR A 138 -35.61 -13.44 3.79
C THR A 138 -35.49 -14.69 2.95
N VAL A 139 -34.28 -15.24 2.87
CA VAL A 139 -33.94 -16.43 2.08
C VAL A 139 -33.72 -17.59 3.05
N PRO A 140 -34.68 -18.54 3.14
CA PRO A 140 -34.49 -19.73 3.95
C PRO A 140 -33.62 -20.74 3.20
N ILE A 141 -32.66 -21.30 3.92
CA ILE A 141 -31.72 -22.32 3.45
C ILE A 141 -31.94 -23.57 4.31
N ALA A 142 -32.21 -24.69 3.65
CA ALA A 142 -32.33 -25.98 4.30
C ALA A 142 -31.03 -26.76 4.10
N LEU A 143 -30.48 -27.29 5.20
CA LEU A 143 -29.31 -28.18 5.18
C LEU A 143 -29.78 -29.64 5.04
N THR A 144 -30.33 -30.00 3.88
CA THR A 144 -30.90 -31.34 3.65
C THR A 144 -30.06 -32.13 2.66
N GLY A 145 -29.68 -33.37 3.01
CA GLY A 145 -29.02 -34.30 2.08
C GLY A 145 -27.54 -34.03 1.81
N GLY A 146 -26.84 -33.35 2.73
CA GLY A 146 -25.41 -33.08 2.58
C GLY A 146 -25.07 -31.97 1.58
N LYS A 147 -26.04 -31.12 1.22
CA LYS A 147 -25.85 -29.89 0.45
C LYS A 147 -26.75 -28.76 0.98
N PRO A 148 -26.31 -27.50 0.95
CA PRO A 148 -27.15 -26.37 1.32
C PRO A 148 -28.12 -26.04 0.17
N VAL A 149 -29.43 -26.03 0.42
CA VAL A 149 -30.46 -25.79 -0.60
C VAL A 149 -31.30 -24.57 -0.25
N VAL A 150 -31.36 -23.60 -1.16
CA VAL A 150 -32.25 -22.42 -1.03
C VAL A 150 -33.70 -22.82 -1.29
N THR A 151 -34.59 -22.49 -0.37
CA THR A 151 -36.04 -22.73 -0.52
C THR A 151 -36.74 -21.43 -0.91
N GLY A 152 -36.80 -21.11 -2.21
CA GLY A 152 -37.50 -19.91 -2.69
C GLY A 152 -36.83 -19.23 -3.90
N PRO A 153 -37.29 -18.03 -4.30
CA PRO A 153 -36.63 -17.25 -5.34
C PRO A 153 -35.24 -16.82 -4.86
N VAL A 154 -34.21 -17.07 -5.69
CA VAL A 154 -32.83 -16.67 -5.40
C VAL A 154 -32.65 -15.20 -5.81
N PRO A 155 -32.38 -14.29 -4.87
CA PRO A 155 -32.11 -12.89 -5.21
C PRO A 155 -30.73 -12.71 -5.84
N ASP A 156 -30.53 -11.61 -6.58
CA ASP A 156 -29.26 -11.30 -7.28
C ASP A 156 -28.02 -11.20 -6.38
N TRP A 157 -28.23 -10.96 -5.07
CA TRP A 157 -27.17 -10.88 -4.08
C TRP A 157 -26.79 -12.25 -3.47
N VAL A 158 -27.48 -13.34 -3.84
CA VAL A 158 -27.16 -14.71 -3.44
C VAL A 158 -26.62 -15.48 -4.63
N THR A 159 -25.46 -16.11 -4.46
CA THR A 159 -24.88 -17.04 -5.43
C THR A 159 -24.88 -18.43 -4.83
N VAL A 160 -25.54 -19.38 -5.50
CA VAL A 160 -25.61 -20.78 -5.08
C VAL A 160 -24.56 -21.56 -5.87
N HIS A 161 -23.60 -22.15 -5.18
CA HIS A 161 -22.67 -23.14 -5.71
C HIS A 161 -23.10 -24.55 -5.28
N ASP A 162 -22.43 -25.58 -5.80
CA ASP A 162 -22.81 -26.97 -5.53
C ASP A 162 -22.69 -27.37 -4.05
N ASP A 163 -21.73 -26.79 -3.32
CA ASP A 163 -21.38 -27.14 -1.93
C ASP A 163 -21.40 -25.91 -0.97
N GLU A 164 -21.61 -24.70 -1.49
CA GLU A 164 -21.58 -23.44 -0.72
C GLU A 164 -22.64 -22.47 -1.24
N ILE A 165 -23.32 -21.77 -0.34
CA ILE A 165 -24.16 -20.61 -0.69
C ILE A 165 -23.46 -19.35 -0.21
N VAL A 166 -23.26 -18.40 -1.11
CA VAL A 166 -22.61 -17.11 -0.82
C VAL A 166 -23.62 -15.99 -0.96
N ALA A 167 -23.94 -15.33 0.16
CA ALA A 167 -24.75 -14.11 0.17
C ALA A 167 -23.84 -12.88 0.29
N LYS A 168 -23.83 -12.02 -0.73
CA LYS A 168 -23.05 -10.78 -0.78
C LYS A 168 -23.89 -9.61 -0.28
N LEU A 169 -23.51 -9.02 0.86
CA LEU A 169 -24.28 -7.96 1.53
C LEU A 169 -23.72 -6.56 1.23
N GLY A 170 -23.14 -6.38 0.04
CA GLY A 170 -22.46 -5.16 -0.37
C GLY A 170 -21.24 -4.84 0.48
N PHE A 171 -21.13 -3.59 0.94
CA PHE A 171 -20.00 -3.16 1.77
C PHE A 171 -19.99 -3.84 3.14
N ALA A 172 -21.17 -4.08 3.73
CA ALA A 172 -21.33 -4.55 5.11
C ALA A 172 -20.70 -5.93 5.36
N GLY A 173 -20.63 -6.79 4.33
CA GLY A 173 -20.06 -8.11 4.49
C GLY A 173 -20.48 -9.14 3.46
N GLU A 174 -20.14 -10.38 3.75
CA GLU A 174 -20.64 -11.58 3.06
C GLU A 174 -20.92 -12.69 4.06
N VAL A 175 -21.91 -13.53 3.76
CA VAL A 175 -22.21 -14.74 4.51
C VAL A 175 -21.98 -15.92 3.59
N ARG A 176 -21.28 -16.93 4.10
CA ARG A 176 -20.96 -18.17 3.41
C ARG A 176 -21.50 -19.31 4.22
N VAL A 177 -22.37 -20.09 3.60
CA VAL A 177 -23.07 -21.21 4.22
C VAL A 177 -22.61 -22.48 3.54
N THR A 178 -22.06 -23.40 4.31
CA THR A 178 -21.84 -24.79 3.89
C THR A 178 -22.54 -25.72 4.88
N VAL A 179 -22.58 -27.01 4.57
CA VAL A 179 -23.28 -28.02 5.38
C VAL A 179 -22.74 -28.10 6.81
N ASP A 180 -21.44 -27.89 6.97
CA ASP A 180 -20.72 -28.08 8.22
C ASP A 180 -20.42 -26.77 8.95
N ARG A 181 -20.52 -25.61 8.28
CA ARG A 181 -20.15 -24.33 8.87
C ARG A 181 -20.88 -23.13 8.25
N VAL A 182 -21.06 -22.12 9.09
CA VAL A 182 -21.45 -20.77 8.66
C VAL A 182 -20.27 -19.84 8.89
N LYS A 183 -19.78 -19.20 7.83
CA LYS A 183 -18.74 -18.17 7.89
C LYS A 183 -19.36 -16.82 7.61
N VAL A 184 -19.28 -15.93 8.59
CA VAL A 184 -19.77 -14.56 8.43
C VAL A 184 -18.57 -13.63 8.33
N ARG A 185 -18.47 -12.85 7.25
CA ARG A 185 -17.53 -11.75 7.15
C ARG A 185 -18.31 -10.45 7.39
N LYS A 186 -18.04 -9.78 8.52
CA LYS A 186 -18.56 -8.44 8.81
C LYS A 186 -17.46 -7.41 8.63
N ARG A 187 -17.73 -6.35 7.86
CA ARG A 187 -16.77 -5.29 7.57
C ARG A 187 -17.08 -4.04 8.37
N PHE A 188 -16.03 -3.42 8.89
CA PHE A 188 -16.09 -2.21 9.71
C PHE A 188 -15.27 -1.11 9.05
N LEU A 189 -15.75 0.12 9.13
CA LEU A 189 -14.99 1.28 8.68
C LEU A 189 -13.83 1.56 9.65
N GLY A 190 -12.71 2.00 9.09
CA GLY A 190 -11.50 2.35 9.80
C GLY A 190 -10.48 1.22 9.89
N TRP A 191 -9.62 1.31 10.89
CA TRP A 191 -8.53 0.39 11.13
C TRP A 191 -8.69 -0.25 12.50
N ALA A 192 -8.80 -1.57 12.52
CA ALA A 192 -8.91 -2.33 13.76
C ALA A 192 -7.72 -2.02 14.67
N ASN A 193 -8.00 -1.61 15.92
CA ASN A 193 -7.00 -1.47 16.98
C ASN A 193 -5.82 -0.58 16.63
N PHE A 194 -6.02 0.38 15.73
CA PHE A 194 -4.99 1.30 15.29
C PHE A 194 -4.42 2.11 16.45
N VAL A 195 -5.30 2.60 17.33
CA VAL A 195 -4.86 3.41 18.48
C VAL A 195 -4.43 2.51 19.63
N PHE A 196 -5.31 1.60 20.06
CA PHE A 196 -5.10 0.72 21.20
C PHE A 196 -5.29 -0.74 20.80
N ASP A 197 -4.31 -1.58 21.15
CA ASP A 197 -4.40 -3.03 20.95
C ASP A 197 -5.29 -3.71 22.00
N THR A 198 -5.58 -5.00 21.80
CA THR A 198 -6.45 -5.79 22.69
C THR A 198 -5.90 -5.97 24.11
N ARG A 199 -4.64 -5.61 24.36
CA ARG A 199 -3.99 -5.70 25.68
C ARG A 199 -4.07 -4.37 26.43
N SER A 200 -4.45 -3.29 25.76
CA SER A 200 -4.59 -1.98 26.37
C SER A 200 -5.82 -1.90 27.28
N PRO A 201 -5.73 -1.25 28.45
CA PRO A 201 -6.90 -0.95 29.29
C PRO A 201 -7.94 -0.02 28.62
N PHE A 202 -7.55 0.66 27.54
CA PHE A 202 -8.42 1.52 26.74
C PHE A 202 -9.20 0.76 25.65
N PHE A 203 -8.87 -0.51 25.42
CA PHE A 203 -9.51 -1.34 24.41
C PHE A 203 -11.01 -1.53 24.70
N GLY A 204 -11.84 -1.43 23.67
CA GLY A 204 -13.29 -1.63 23.75
C GLY A 204 -14.08 -0.49 24.42
N LYS A 205 -13.41 0.56 24.93
CA LYS A 205 -14.07 1.73 25.53
C LYS A 205 -14.49 2.74 24.45
N PRO A 206 -15.65 3.41 24.60
CA PRO A 206 -16.04 4.48 23.68
C PRO A 206 -15.03 5.64 23.74
N TYR A 207 -14.82 6.31 22.61
CA TYR A 207 -13.81 7.38 22.50
C TYR A 207 -13.96 8.48 23.55
N SER A 208 -15.19 8.83 23.93
CA SER A 208 -15.48 9.82 24.98
C SER A 208 -14.99 9.36 26.35
N GLU A 209 -15.19 8.09 26.70
CA GLU A 209 -14.71 7.51 27.95
C GLU A 209 -13.19 7.46 27.95
N VAL A 210 -12.55 7.07 26.84
CA VAL A 210 -11.09 7.06 26.73
C VAL A 210 -10.51 8.46 26.96
N ILE A 211 -11.07 9.49 26.30
CA ILE A 211 -10.63 10.87 26.49
C ILE A 211 -10.86 11.32 27.94
N SER A 212 -12.02 11.01 28.52
CA SER A 212 -12.30 11.31 29.92
C SER A 212 -11.32 10.63 30.87
N LEU A 213 -10.96 9.37 30.60
CA LEU A 213 -9.97 8.63 31.39
C LEU A 213 -8.59 9.25 31.29
N ILE A 214 -8.17 9.67 30.08
CA ILE A 214 -6.88 10.30 29.83
C ILE A 214 -6.76 11.65 30.55
N VAL A 215 -7.81 12.47 30.53
CA VAL A 215 -7.78 13.85 31.05
C VAL A 215 -8.01 13.92 32.56
N SER A 216 -9.00 13.19 33.07
CA SER A 216 -9.47 13.36 34.46
C SER A 216 -9.92 12.06 35.13
N GLY A 217 -9.65 10.90 34.54
CA GLY A 217 -10.06 9.61 35.09
C GLY A 217 -9.21 9.14 36.26
N PRO A 218 -9.68 8.13 37.00
CA PRO A 218 -8.85 7.41 37.96
C PRO A 218 -7.66 6.76 37.25
N GLU A 219 -6.52 6.68 37.94
CA GLU A 219 -5.32 6.03 37.40
C GLU A 219 -5.61 4.56 37.08
N LEU A 220 -5.38 4.17 35.82
CA LEU A 220 -5.54 2.79 35.36
C LEU A 220 -4.33 1.92 35.72
N LYS A 221 -3.17 2.54 35.88
CA LYS A 221 -1.92 1.91 36.32
C LYS A 221 -1.33 2.74 37.45
N PRO A 222 -1.12 2.16 38.65
CA PRO A 222 -0.59 2.89 39.79
C PRO A 222 0.74 3.57 39.46
N GLY A 223 0.82 4.88 39.70
CA GLY A 223 2.06 5.65 39.55
C GLY A 223 2.42 6.04 38.11
N THR A 224 1.47 5.96 37.17
CA THR A 224 1.63 6.48 35.80
C THR A 224 0.39 7.25 35.40
N SER A 225 0.55 8.43 34.79
CA SER A 225 -0.60 9.19 34.29
C SER A 225 -1.27 8.45 33.13
N ASN A 226 -2.60 8.55 33.03
CA ASN A 226 -3.36 7.90 31.96
C ASN A 226 -2.95 8.39 30.57
N LEU A 227 -2.50 9.64 30.43
CA LEU A 227 -1.91 10.16 29.19
C LEU A 227 -0.61 9.44 28.82
N ALA A 228 0.31 9.26 29.78
CA ALA A 228 1.56 8.55 29.53
C ALA A 228 1.30 7.08 29.21
N LEU A 229 0.34 6.44 29.89
CA LEU A 229 -0.08 5.07 29.59
C LEU A 229 -0.70 4.95 28.19
N ALA A 230 -1.55 5.90 27.78
CA ALA A 230 -2.13 5.91 26.45
C ALA A 230 -1.06 6.10 25.37
N ALA A 231 -0.10 7.01 25.58
CA ALA A 231 1.01 7.21 24.67
C ALA A 231 1.90 5.96 24.55
N ASP A 232 2.20 5.31 25.67
CA ASP A 232 2.96 4.05 25.71
C ASP A 232 2.22 2.93 24.96
N ASN A 233 0.92 2.78 25.19
CA ASN A 233 0.09 1.76 24.53
C ASN A 233 -0.04 2.01 23.02
N PHE A 234 -0.11 3.28 22.60
CA PHE A 234 -0.05 3.63 21.18
C PHE A 234 1.33 3.30 20.60
N TRP A 235 2.42 3.72 21.25
CA TRP A 235 3.78 3.50 20.73
C TRP A 235 4.14 2.01 20.65
N ASN A 236 3.78 1.24 21.68
CA ASN A 236 4.09 -0.19 21.82
C ASN A 236 2.93 -1.11 21.40
N ASN A 237 2.05 -0.63 20.52
CA ASN A 237 0.93 -1.40 19.98
C ASN A 237 1.45 -2.64 19.24
N ALA A 238 1.10 -3.86 19.69
CA ALA A 238 1.63 -5.09 19.08
C ALA A 238 1.07 -5.38 17.69
N GLN A 239 -0.11 -4.85 17.36
CA GLN A 239 -0.76 -5.10 16.07
C GLN A 239 -0.22 -4.17 14.98
N TRP A 240 -0.01 -2.89 15.30
CA TRP A 240 0.44 -1.87 14.35
C TRP A 240 1.93 -1.53 14.44
N GLN A 241 2.60 -1.88 15.55
CA GLN A 241 4.04 -1.69 15.75
C GLN A 241 4.51 -0.25 15.49
N HIS A 242 3.72 0.74 15.93
CA HIS A 242 3.96 2.16 15.65
C HIS A 242 5.39 2.59 15.93
N GLY A 243 5.93 2.25 17.10
CA GLY A 243 7.31 2.59 17.47
C GLY A 243 8.38 1.98 16.54
N ASP A 244 8.20 0.73 16.12
CA ASP A 244 9.12 0.08 15.18
C ASP A 244 9.05 0.71 13.79
N VAL A 245 7.84 1.02 13.31
CA VAL A 245 7.63 1.70 12.02
C VAL A 245 8.29 3.07 12.04
N TRP A 246 8.03 3.88 13.07
CA TRP A 246 8.65 5.20 13.22
C TRP A 246 10.18 5.12 13.26
N THR A 247 10.72 4.16 14.01
CA THR A 247 12.17 3.94 14.10
C THR A 247 12.75 3.57 12.73
N LYS A 248 12.11 2.69 11.96
CA LYS A 248 12.55 2.29 10.60
C LYS A 248 12.45 3.44 9.59
N LEU A 249 11.44 4.31 9.70
CA LEU A 249 11.33 5.52 8.88
C LEU A 249 12.49 6.48 9.16
N LEU A 250 12.75 6.76 10.44
CA LEU A 250 13.90 7.55 10.87
C LEU A 250 15.23 6.95 10.41
N GLN A 251 15.37 5.63 10.52
CA GLN A 251 16.55 4.91 10.04
C GLN A 251 16.79 5.13 8.55
N THR A 252 15.73 5.16 7.73
CA THR A 252 15.84 5.45 6.29
C THR A 252 16.38 6.87 6.03
N ILE A 253 15.90 7.85 6.80
CA ILE A 253 16.39 9.24 6.72
C ILE A 253 17.86 9.31 7.11
N VAL A 254 18.26 8.65 8.21
CA VAL A 254 19.65 8.60 8.66
C VAL A 254 20.55 7.95 7.62
N MET A 255 20.10 6.88 6.97
CA MET A 255 20.86 6.20 5.91
C MET A 255 21.09 7.11 4.70
N ALA A 256 20.02 7.76 4.22
CA ALA A 256 20.08 8.69 3.11
C ALA A 256 21.00 9.88 3.43
N PHE A 257 20.85 10.48 4.61
CA PHE A 257 21.66 11.61 5.04
C PHE A 257 23.13 11.22 5.19
N LEU A 258 23.43 10.14 5.92
CA LEU A 258 24.80 9.68 6.17
C LEU A 258 25.51 9.32 4.86
N GLY A 259 24.86 8.54 3.99
CA GLY A 259 25.41 8.14 2.70
C GLY A 259 25.74 9.35 1.83
N THR A 260 24.80 10.28 1.70
CA THR A 260 24.99 11.49 0.90
C THR A 260 26.05 12.43 1.48
N LEU A 261 26.04 12.64 2.80
CA LEU A 261 27.00 13.51 3.48
C LEU A 261 28.43 12.98 3.30
N LEU A 262 28.67 11.70 3.60
CA LEU A 262 29.98 11.10 3.40
C LEU A 262 30.39 11.15 1.92
N GLY A 263 29.41 10.92 1.03
CA GLY A 263 29.63 10.92 -0.42
C GLY A 263 30.11 12.28 -0.90
N GLY A 264 29.46 13.35 -0.45
CA GLY A 264 29.85 14.72 -0.73
C GLY A 264 31.21 15.09 -0.13
N ILE A 265 31.49 14.70 1.11
CA ILE A 265 32.78 14.97 1.77
C ILE A 265 33.94 14.34 0.99
N VAL A 266 33.77 13.14 0.44
CA VAL A 266 34.81 12.44 -0.34
C VAL A 266 34.83 12.91 -1.79
N ALA A 267 33.67 13.12 -2.41
CA ALA A 267 33.56 13.58 -3.79
C ALA A 267 34.13 15.00 -3.99
N PHE A 268 33.93 15.89 -3.02
CA PHE A 268 34.37 17.28 -3.09
C PHE A 268 35.89 17.42 -3.35
N PRO A 269 36.81 16.87 -2.52
CA PRO A 269 38.24 16.93 -2.81
C PRO A 269 38.61 16.16 -4.08
N LEU A 270 38.00 15.01 -4.35
CA LEU A 270 38.29 14.21 -5.55
C LEU A 270 37.92 14.94 -6.84
N ALA A 271 36.90 15.80 -6.82
CA ALA A 271 36.49 16.59 -7.97
C ALA A 271 37.55 17.62 -8.40
N PHE A 272 38.24 18.26 -7.44
CA PHE A 272 39.35 19.16 -7.76
C PHE A 272 40.51 18.43 -8.43
N PHE A 273 40.82 17.20 -7.99
CA PHE A 273 41.82 16.36 -8.64
C PHE A 273 41.38 15.87 -10.03
N ALA A 274 40.07 15.71 -10.25
CA ALA A 274 39.53 15.37 -11.55
C ALA A 274 39.50 16.56 -12.52
N ALA A 275 39.48 17.81 -12.03
CA ALA A 275 39.39 19.00 -12.85
C ALA A 275 40.71 19.28 -13.62
N ARG A 276 40.62 19.41 -14.95
CA ARG A 276 41.79 19.55 -15.85
C ARG A 276 42.48 20.91 -15.72
N ASN A 277 41.79 21.92 -15.17
CA ASN A 277 42.32 23.24 -14.90
C ASN A 277 43.21 23.29 -13.64
N ILE A 278 43.00 22.38 -12.68
CA ILE A 278 43.70 22.36 -11.39
C ILE A 278 44.80 21.30 -11.37
N THR A 279 44.57 20.14 -11.99
CA THR A 279 45.53 19.03 -11.99
C THR A 279 46.40 19.04 -13.26
N PRO A 280 47.73 19.20 -13.14
CA PRO A 280 48.63 19.22 -14.30
C PRO A 280 48.69 17.90 -15.08
N SER A 281 48.46 16.77 -14.40
CA SER A 281 48.48 15.44 -15.01
C SER A 281 47.14 15.10 -15.65
N GLY A 282 47.07 15.23 -16.98
CA GLY A 282 45.89 14.86 -17.76
C GLY A 282 45.45 13.40 -17.59
N VAL A 283 46.40 12.49 -17.32
CA VAL A 283 46.12 11.08 -17.06
C VAL A 283 45.34 10.89 -15.75
N LEU A 284 45.76 11.55 -14.65
CA LEU A 284 45.08 11.44 -13.35
C LEU A 284 43.66 12.00 -13.43
N SER A 285 43.50 13.17 -14.05
CA SER A 285 42.20 13.78 -14.30
C SER A 285 41.26 12.83 -15.08
N GLN A 286 41.76 12.17 -16.12
CA GLN A 286 40.96 11.22 -16.89
C GLN A 286 40.61 9.95 -16.09
N VAL A 287 41.54 9.38 -15.33
CA VAL A 287 41.29 8.19 -14.50
C VAL A 287 40.21 8.48 -13.47
N LEU A 288 40.26 9.61 -12.77
CA LEU A 288 39.23 10.00 -11.80
C LEU A 288 37.87 10.22 -12.46
N LYS A 289 37.84 10.85 -13.64
CA LYS A 289 36.59 11.00 -14.42
C LYS A 289 35.99 9.66 -14.84
N ARG A 290 36.83 8.68 -15.22
CA ARG A 290 36.37 7.31 -15.53
C ARG A 290 35.91 6.56 -14.29
N PHE A 291 36.57 6.77 -13.15
CA PHE A 291 36.16 6.20 -11.87
C PHE A 291 34.76 6.69 -11.47
N PHE A 292 34.49 7.99 -11.55
CA PHE A 292 33.14 8.53 -11.30
C PHE A 292 32.10 7.96 -12.27
N ASP A 293 32.45 7.86 -13.55
CA ASP A 293 31.57 7.25 -14.56
C ASP A 293 31.28 5.77 -14.21
N PHE A 294 32.26 5.01 -13.71
CA PHE A 294 32.08 3.63 -13.26
C PHE A 294 31.17 3.55 -12.03
N MET A 295 31.43 4.34 -10.98
CA MET A 295 30.62 4.33 -9.76
C MET A 295 29.14 4.64 -10.05
N ARG A 296 28.88 5.55 -10.99
CA ARG A 296 27.53 5.93 -11.43
C ARG A 296 26.87 4.92 -12.37
N SER A 297 27.67 4.06 -13.02
CA SER A 297 27.17 3.03 -13.93
C SER A 297 26.70 1.78 -13.19
N VAL A 298 27.24 1.54 -11.99
CA VAL A 298 26.81 0.45 -11.12
C VAL A 298 25.57 0.88 -10.36
N ASP A 299 24.49 0.11 -10.52
CA ASP A 299 23.22 0.38 -9.85
C ASP A 299 23.34 0.28 -8.32
N MET A 300 22.59 1.14 -7.61
CA MET A 300 22.60 1.19 -6.15
C MET A 300 22.25 -0.17 -5.51
N LEU A 301 21.40 -0.98 -6.15
CA LEU A 301 21.05 -2.33 -5.66
C LEU A 301 22.26 -3.27 -5.69
N ILE A 302 23.15 -3.14 -6.66
CA ILE A 302 24.38 -3.94 -6.74
C ILE A 302 25.31 -3.58 -5.58
N TRP A 303 25.49 -2.28 -5.31
CA TRP A 303 26.24 -1.82 -4.15
C TRP A 303 25.61 -2.29 -2.83
N ALA A 304 24.28 -2.23 -2.72
CA ALA A 304 23.55 -2.71 -1.54
C ALA A 304 23.75 -4.22 -1.32
N LEU A 305 23.71 -5.03 -2.37
CA LEU A 305 23.95 -6.47 -2.27
C LEU A 305 25.41 -6.76 -1.86
N PHE A 306 26.37 -6.05 -2.45
CA PHE A 306 27.79 -6.18 -2.11
C PHE A 306 28.03 -5.87 -0.62
N PHE A 307 27.53 -4.73 -0.13
CA PHE A 307 27.72 -4.33 1.27
C PHE A 307 26.88 -5.14 2.25
N THR A 308 25.72 -5.64 1.83
CA THR A 308 24.93 -6.58 2.64
C THR A 308 25.68 -7.89 2.85
N ARG A 309 26.42 -8.36 1.85
CA ARG A 309 27.27 -9.55 2.00
C ARG A 309 28.53 -9.29 2.84
N ALA A 310 29.05 -8.05 2.82
CA ALA A 310 30.22 -7.66 3.61
C ALA A 310 29.90 -7.40 5.09
N PHE A 311 28.83 -6.68 5.39
CA PHE A 311 28.48 -6.21 6.75
C PHE A 311 27.22 -6.86 7.34
N GLY A 312 26.50 -7.66 6.54
CA GLY A 312 25.16 -8.15 6.88
C GLY A 312 24.05 -7.18 6.46
N PRO A 313 22.79 -7.63 6.46
CA PRO A 313 21.65 -6.79 6.15
C PRO A 313 21.44 -5.76 7.26
N GLY A 314 21.28 -4.49 6.90
CA GLY A 314 21.02 -3.43 7.87
C GLY A 314 21.24 -2.02 7.34
N PRO A 315 21.05 -1.01 8.22
CA PRO A 315 21.20 0.39 7.84
C PRO A 315 22.61 0.72 7.33
N LEU A 316 23.65 0.14 7.93
CA LEU A 316 25.04 0.39 7.53
C LEU A 316 25.30 0.02 6.07
N ALA A 317 24.79 -1.14 5.61
CA ALA A 317 24.95 -1.58 4.24
C ALA A 317 24.24 -0.66 3.25
N GLY A 318 23.03 -0.19 3.58
CA GLY A 318 22.31 0.76 2.73
C GLY A 318 22.96 2.15 2.70
N SER A 319 23.43 2.67 3.84
CA SER A 319 24.19 3.93 3.88
C SER A 319 25.47 3.86 3.03
N ALA A 320 26.19 2.72 3.09
CA ALA A 320 27.39 2.50 2.28
C ALA A 320 27.07 2.43 0.77
N ALA A 321 25.94 1.80 0.40
CA ALA A 321 25.51 1.76 -1.00
C ALA A 321 25.19 3.14 -1.56
N ILE A 322 24.48 3.96 -0.78
CA ILE A 322 24.21 5.36 -1.11
C ILE A 322 25.52 6.14 -1.21
N PHE A 323 26.40 6.01 -0.22
CA PHE A 323 27.71 6.66 -0.20
C PHE A 323 28.52 6.43 -1.49
N PHE A 324 28.67 5.18 -1.93
CA PHE A 324 29.43 4.86 -3.14
C PHE A 324 28.76 5.42 -4.40
N THR A 325 27.44 5.34 -4.49
CA THR A 325 26.68 5.87 -5.62
C THR A 325 26.78 7.41 -5.69
N GLU A 326 26.72 8.07 -4.54
CA GLU A 326 26.81 9.53 -4.41
C GLU A 326 28.21 10.06 -4.72
N ILE A 327 29.29 9.32 -4.43
CA ILE A 327 30.65 9.72 -4.85
C ILE A 327 30.73 9.90 -6.36
N GLY A 328 30.18 8.95 -7.13
CA GLY A 328 30.18 9.03 -8.61
C GLY A 328 29.35 10.19 -9.14
N THR A 329 28.16 10.39 -8.57
CA THR A 329 27.22 11.44 -9.00
C THR A 329 27.73 12.84 -8.65
N LEU A 330 28.12 13.06 -7.40
CA LEU A 330 28.61 14.36 -6.93
C LEU A 330 29.99 14.69 -7.51
N GLY A 331 30.89 13.71 -7.60
CA GLY A 331 32.23 13.89 -8.15
C GLY A 331 32.20 14.33 -9.62
N LYS A 332 31.24 13.82 -10.40
CA LYS A 332 31.04 14.25 -11.78
C LYS A 332 30.38 15.62 -11.89
N THR A 333 29.48 15.94 -10.97
CA THR A 333 28.78 17.23 -10.95
C THR A 333 29.74 18.38 -10.59
N TYR A 334 30.74 18.12 -9.73
CA TYR A 334 31.70 19.12 -9.28
C TYR A 334 32.94 19.33 -10.19
N SER A 335 33.22 18.47 -11.19
CA SER A 335 34.50 18.44 -11.96
C SER A 335 34.41 18.65 -13.48
#